data_AF-A0AAE2HWB7-F1
#
_entry.id   AF-A0AAE2HWB7-F1
#
_cell.length_a   1.000
_cell.length_b   1.000
_cell.length_c   1.000
_cell.angle_alpha   90.00
_cell.angle_beta   90.00
_cell.angle_gamma   90.00
#
_symmetry.space_group_name_H-M   'P 1'
#
loop_
_entity.id
_entity.type
_entity.pdbx_description
1 polymer ?
#
loop_
_entity_poly.entity_id
_entity_poly.type
_entity_poly.pdbx_seq_one_letter_code
_entity_poly.pdbx_strand_id
1 'polypeptide(L)'
;MVAALTAAGCADRAPQAQAVPEVGWLVADHSCAPDRVRAQADAVVRTGLRDVGFRELFIDCNDEDRARIDADSGVRADLASLGLHMHPLPSAQRRTAVDAAAATPSGLRTAVTRRVMRAEPLVVTGDLPAVPRGTVEMLRNPEIGELVRDRRAAPGAEVNGDPETYSRAIGERGLLVSFTNTGPVGRDMSIPIADLGLAGDDVVPAREVWSGRRIKAEDGELTIRVGAGDAALLRIG
;
A
#
# COMPACT_ATOMS: atom_id res chain seq x y z
N MET A 1 -10.11 -46.46 43.33
CA MET A 1 -9.99 -46.29 41.88
C MET A 1 -10.23 -44.81 41.60
N VAL A 2 -9.16 -44.03 41.42
CA VAL A 2 -9.25 -42.56 41.29
C VAL A 2 -9.27 -42.23 39.79
N ALA A 3 -10.35 -41.60 39.34
CA ALA A 3 -10.51 -41.14 37.97
C ALA A 3 -9.73 -39.83 37.78
N ALA A 4 -8.74 -39.84 36.89
CA ALA A 4 -8.01 -38.65 36.48
C ALA A 4 -8.79 -37.95 35.36
N LEU A 5 -9.31 -36.75 35.65
CA LEU A 5 -9.78 -35.82 34.62
C LEU A 5 -8.57 -35.11 34.01
N THR A 6 -8.31 -35.36 32.73
CA THR A 6 -7.41 -34.54 31.91
C THR A 6 -8.17 -33.29 31.45
N ALA A 7 -7.84 -32.13 32.02
CA ALA A 7 -8.28 -30.85 31.52
C ALA A 7 -7.54 -30.52 30.21
N ALA A 8 -8.27 -30.46 29.09
CA ALA A 8 -7.77 -29.88 27.85
C ALA A 8 -7.79 -28.36 27.99
N GLY A 9 -6.63 -27.74 28.17
CA GLY A 9 -6.48 -26.30 28.16
C GLY A 9 -6.71 -25.75 26.74
N CYS A 10 -7.69 -24.87 26.58
CA CYS A 10 -7.77 -23.98 25.43
C CYS A 10 -6.54 -23.07 25.45
N ALA A 11 -5.54 -23.36 24.62
CA ALA A 11 -4.47 -22.42 24.35
C ALA A 11 -5.06 -21.31 23.46
N ASP A 12 -5.33 -20.14 24.04
CA ASP A 12 -5.59 -18.92 23.29
C ASP A 12 -4.38 -18.66 22.39
N ARG A 13 -4.59 -18.82 21.08
CA ARG A 13 -3.58 -18.53 20.07
C ARG A 13 -3.39 -17.02 20.06
N ALA A 14 -2.30 -16.56 20.65
CA ALA A 14 -1.90 -15.15 20.59
C ALA A 14 -1.97 -14.67 19.12
N PRO A 15 -2.53 -13.47 18.85
CA PRO A 15 -2.59 -12.93 17.50
C PRO A 15 -1.18 -12.96 16.89
N GLN A 16 -1.02 -13.70 15.78
CA GLN A 16 0.25 -13.71 15.07
C GLN A 16 0.47 -12.30 14.54
N ALA A 17 1.56 -11.66 14.95
CA ALA A 17 1.95 -10.35 14.44
C ALA A 17 1.98 -10.42 12.90
N GLN A 18 1.20 -9.56 12.25
CA GLN A 18 1.16 -9.50 10.80
C GLN A 18 2.53 -9.02 10.29
N ALA A 19 3.04 -9.68 9.25
CA ALA A 19 4.28 -9.25 8.61
C ALA A 19 4.12 -7.81 8.10
N VAL A 20 5.19 -7.02 8.20
CA VAL A 20 5.19 -5.66 7.65
C VAL A 20 4.92 -5.72 6.16
N PRO A 21 3.93 -4.99 5.63
CA PRO A 21 3.60 -5.05 4.22
C PRO A 21 4.74 -4.51 3.37
N GLU A 22 5.01 -5.18 2.25
CA GLU A 22 6.06 -4.80 1.32
C GLU A 22 5.53 -3.87 0.22
N VAL A 23 6.46 -3.17 -0.44
CA VAL A 23 6.20 -2.40 -1.66
C VAL A 23 7.07 -2.99 -2.75
N GLY A 24 6.49 -3.32 -3.91
CA GLY A 24 7.25 -3.93 -4.98
C GLY A 24 6.64 -3.78 -6.36
N TRP A 25 7.47 -4.10 -7.35
CA TRP A 25 7.11 -4.09 -8.76
C TRP A 25 6.92 -5.52 -9.25
N LEU A 26 5.85 -5.76 -9.99
CA LEU A 26 5.54 -7.04 -10.60
C LEU A 26 5.97 -7.05 -12.07
N VAL A 27 6.80 -8.02 -12.42
CA VAL A 27 7.14 -8.39 -13.79
C VAL A 27 6.33 -9.63 -14.17
N ALA A 28 5.48 -9.51 -15.19
CA ALA A 28 4.55 -10.57 -15.59
C ALA A 28 4.64 -10.96 -17.07
N ASP A 29 4.33 -12.24 -17.34
CA ASP A 29 4.22 -12.98 -18.61
C ASP A 29 5.05 -12.45 -19.81
N HIS A 30 4.61 -11.41 -20.50
CA HIS A 30 5.29 -10.90 -21.70
C HIS A 30 6.63 -10.19 -21.42
N SER A 31 6.99 -9.99 -20.15
CA SER A 31 8.22 -9.31 -19.71
C SER A 31 9.24 -10.25 -19.05
N CYS A 32 9.06 -11.57 -19.15
CA CYS A 32 9.80 -12.57 -18.39
C CYS A 32 11.09 -13.11 -19.04
N ALA A 33 11.53 -12.56 -20.18
CA ALA A 33 12.88 -12.85 -20.66
C ALA A 33 13.92 -12.25 -19.70
N PRO A 34 15.07 -12.90 -19.40
CA PRO A 34 16.09 -12.37 -18.49
C PRO A 34 16.48 -10.90 -18.77
N ASP A 35 16.66 -10.54 -20.04
CA ASP A 35 16.99 -9.16 -20.42
C ASP A 35 15.85 -8.17 -20.19
N ARG A 36 14.60 -8.63 -20.26
CA ARG A 36 13.41 -7.81 -19.96
C ARG A 36 13.26 -7.63 -18.44
N VAL A 37 13.55 -8.66 -17.64
CA VAL A 37 13.63 -8.55 -16.18
C VAL A 37 14.68 -7.52 -15.78
N ARG A 38 15.88 -7.57 -16.38
CA ARG A 38 16.95 -6.56 -16.18
C ARG A 38 16.47 -5.16 -16.60
N ALA A 39 15.85 -5.03 -17.77
CA ALA A 39 15.34 -3.74 -18.24
C ALA A 39 14.26 -3.14 -17.32
N GLN A 40 13.37 -3.96 -16.73
CA GLN A 40 12.42 -3.50 -15.72
C GLN A 40 13.11 -3.08 -14.43
N ALA A 41 14.09 -3.87 -13.96
CA ALA A 41 14.90 -3.53 -12.78
C ALA A 41 15.62 -2.17 -12.97
N ASP A 42 16.25 -1.97 -14.11
CA ASP A 42 16.88 -0.69 -14.48
C ASP A 42 15.86 0.45 -14.53
N ALA A 43 14.64 0.19 -14.99
CA ALA A 43 13.58 1.19 -15.02
C ALA A 43 13.10 1.56 -13.61
N VAL A 44 12.98 0.60 -12.68
CA VAL A 44 12.66 0.87 -11.26
C VAL A 44 13.71 1.78 -10.63
N VAL A 45 14.99 1.55 -10.92
CA VAL A 45 16.08 2.41 -10.43
C VAL A 45 16.07 3.77 -11.11
N ARG A 46 16.02 3.81 -12.45
CA ARG A 46 16.07 5.06 -13.25
C ARG A 46 14.92 6.00 -12.95
N THR A 47 13.74 5.47 -12.65
CA THR A 47 12.57 6.27 -12.26
C THR A 47 12.66 6.77 -10.82
N GLY A 48 13.56 6.23 -9.99
CA GLY A 48 13.69 6.56 -8.57
C GLY A 48 12.67 5.83 -7.68
N LEU A 49 11.94 4.85 -8.20
CA LEU A 49 10.99 4.05 -7.41
C LEU A 49 11.71 3.21 -6.34
N ARG A 50 12.91 2.70 -6.65
CA ARG A 50 13.75 2.00 -5.67
C ARG A 50 13.99 2.83 -4.41
N ASP A 51 14.25 4.12 -4.59
CA ASP A 51 14.67 5.00 -3.50
C ASP A 51 13.53 5.33 -2.54
N VAL A 52 12.28 5.16 -2.96
CA VAL A 52 11.07 5.32 -2.12
C VAL A 52 10.53 4.00 -1.58
N GLY A 53 11.18 2.87 -1.89
CA GLY A 53 10.89 1.58 -1.27
C GLY A 53 10.50 0.45 -2.21
N PHE A 54 10.37 0.67 -3.52
CA PHE A 54 10.15 -0.41 -4.51
C PHE A 54 11.45 -1.19 -4.72
N ARG A 55 11.84 -1.98 -3.71
CA ARG A 55 13.06 -2.81 -3.73
C ARG A 55 12.78 -4.26 -4.09
N GLU A 56 11.52 -4.67 -3.98
CA GLU A 56 11.07 -6.01 -4.31
C GLU A 56 10.64 -6.07 -5.78
N LEU A 57 11.23 -6.98 -6.54
CA LEU A 57 10.76 -7.39 -7.86
C LEU A 57 10.07 -8.75 -7.75
N PHE A 58 8.76 -8.73 -7.92
CA PHE A 58 7.94 -9.94 -8.00
C PHE A 58 7.92 -10.47 -9.42
N ILE A 59 8.16 -11.76 -9.57
CA ILE A 59 8.19 -12.43 -10.89
C ILE A 59 6.99 -13.38 -10.98
N ASP A 60 6.06 -13.09 -11.89
CA ASP A 60 4.87 -13.91 -12.18
C ASP A 60 4.86 -14.30 -13.65
N CYS A 61 5.57 -15.38 -13.95
CA CYS A 61 5.75 -15.92 -15.30
C CYS A 61 5.25 -17.36 -15.33
N ASN A 62 5.05 -17.91 -16.52
CA ASN A 62 4.92 -19.35 -16.68
C ASN A 62 6.14 -20.10 -16.11
N ASP A 63 5.95 -21.39 -15.82
CA ASP A 63 6.96 -22.22 -15.14
C ASP A 63 8.29 -22.30 -15.91
N GLU A 64 8.23 -22.31 -17.25
CA GLU A 64 9.42 -22.41 -18.09
C GLU A 64 10.27 -21.15 -18.03
N ASP A 65 9.66 -19.98 -18.22
CA ASP A 65 10.32 -18.68 -18.10
C ASP A 65 10.84 -18.47 -16.67
N ARG A 66 10.06 -18.87 -15.66
CA ARG A 66 10.47 -18.77 -14.26
C ARG A 66 11.72 -19.61 -13.99
N ALA A 67 11.76 -20.84 -14.47
CA ALA A 67 12.92 -21.73 -14.33
C ALA A 67 14.17 -21.16 -15.03
N ARG A 68 14.01 -20.55 -16.21
CA ARG A 68 15.12 -19.89 -16.93
C ARG A 68 15.68 -18.70 -16.15
N ILE A 69 14.81 -17.85 -15.58
CA ILE A 69 15.24 -16.72 -14.73
C ILE A 69 15.94 -17.22 -13.46
N ASP A 70 15.40 -18.25 -12.80
CA ASP A 70 15.99 -18.75 -11.54
C ASP A 70 17.36 -19.39 -11.72
N ALA A 71 17.57 -20.09 -12.83
CA ALA A 71 18.84 -20.70 -13.20
C ALA A 71 19.89 -19.66 -13.65
N ASP A 72 19.47 -18.48 -14.12
CA ASP A 72 20.37 -17.39 -14.49
C ASP A 72 20.86 -16.65 -13.23
N SER A 73 22.00 -17.11 -12.70
CA SER A 73 22.68 -16.44 -11.58
C SER A 73 23.09 -14.99 -11.89
N GLY A 74 23.23 -14.62 -13.17
CA GLY A 74 23.52 -13.27 -13.61
C GLY A 74 22.36 -12.32 -13.31
N VAL A 75 21.11 -12.71 -13.61
CA VAL A 75 19.93 -11.87 -13.29
C VAL A 75 19.90 -11.52 -11.80
N ARG A 76 20.07 -12.52 -10.93
CA ARG A 76 20.02 -12.30 -9.48
C ARG A 76 21.17 -11.40 -9.00
N ALA A 77 22.38 -11.57 -9.54
CA ALA A 77 23.52 -10.72 -9.22
C ALA A 77 23.33 -9.27 -9.71
N ASP A 78 22.79 -9.09 -10.92
CA ASP A 78 22.50 -7.79 -11.50
C ASP A 78 21.48 -7.02 -10.66
N LEU A 79 20.34 -7.66 -10.31
CA LEU A 79 19.32 -7.07 -9.43
C LEU A 79 19.90 -6.70 -8.06
N ALA A 80 20.69 -7.59 -7.46
CA ALA A 80 21.34 -7.32 -6.18
C ALA A 80 22.30 -6.12 -6.26
N SER A 81 23.04 -5.97 -7.36
CA SER A 81 23.94 -4.82 -7.59
C SER A 81 23.18 -3.49 -7.69
N LEU A 82 21.91 -3.54 -8.14
CA LEU A 82 21.00 -2.40 -8.18
C LEU A 82 20.31 -2.13 -6.83
N GLY A 83 20.49 -3.00 -5.83
CA GLY A 83 19.82 -2.95 -4.55
C GLY A 83 18.35 -3.41 -4.60
N LEU A 84 18.05 -4.32 -5.52
CA LEU A 84 16.75 -4.94 -5.72
C LEU A 84 16.81 -6.43 -5.37
N HIS A 85 15.69 -6.97 -4.88
CA HIS A 85 15.57 -8.38 -4.52
C HIS A 85 14.47 -9.03 -5.34
N MET A 86 14.74 -10.24 -5.83
CA MET A 86 13.79 -11.00 -6.63
C MET A 86 13.03 -11.96 -5.75
N HIS A 87 11.70 -11.87 -5.76
CA HIS A 87 10.80 -12.69 -4.96
C HIS A 87 9.76 -13.38 -5.85
N PRO A 88 9.35 -14.62 -5.51
CA PRO A 88 8.15 -15.19 -6.12
C PRO A 88 6.93 -14.37 -5.66
N LEU A 89 6.00 -14.08 -6.58
CA LEU A 89 4.78 -13.37 -6.21
C LEU A 89 3.88 -14.27 -5.34
N PRO A 90 3.52 -13.87 -4.11
CA PRO A 90 2.50 -14.59 -3.34
C PRO A 90 1.19 -14.65 -4.11
N SER A 91 0.55 -15.83 -4.14
CA SER A 91 -0.70 -16.04 -4.91
C SER A 91 -1.83 -15.08 -4.53
N ALA A 92 -1.89 -14.64 -3.27
CA ALA A 92 -2.81 -13.62 -2.81
C ALA A 92 -2.58 -12.26 -3.49
N GLN A 93 -1.31 -11.93 -3.80
CA GLN A 93 -0.93 -10.63 -4.36
C GLN A 93 -1.21 -10.50 -5.86
N ARG A 94 -1.30 -11.62 -6.61
CA ARG A 94 -1.63 -11.65 -8.05
C ARG A 94 -2.89 -10.87 -8.40
N ARG A 95 -3.97 -11.09 -7.65
CA ARG A 95 -5.29 -10.48 -7.93
C ARG A 95 -5.38 -9.01 -7.50
N THR A 96 -4.34 -8.52 -6.84
CA THR A 96 -4.37 -7.25 -6.11
C THR A 96 -3.34 -6.25 -6.62
N ALA A 97 -2.48 -6.66 -7.55
CA ALA A 97 -1.51 -5.79 -8.18
C ALA A 97 -2.21 -4.65 -8.90
N VAL A 98 -1.68 -3.44 -8.73
CA VAL A 98 -2.21 -2.24 -9.38
C VAL A 98 -1.53 -2.07 -10.74
N ASP A 99 -2.28 -2.15 -11.83
CA ASP A 99 -1.75 -1.83 -13.16
C ASP A 99 -1.55 -0.32 -13.30
N ALA A 100 -0.29 0.12 -13.24
CA ALA A 100 0.08 1.53 -13.33
C ALA A 100 -0.12 2.13 -14.72
N ALA A 101 -0.08 1.31 -15.78
CA ALA A 101 -0.30 1.80 -17.14
C ALA A 101 -1.79 2.01 -17.43
N ALA A 102 -2.65 1.17 -16.86
CA ALA A 102 -4.11 1.25 -17.03
C ALA A 102 -4.81 2.18 -16.02
N ALA A 103 -4.18 2.48 -14.88
CA ALA A 103 -4.82 3.27 -13.83
C ALA A 103 -4.99 4.75 -14.22
N THR A 104 -6.18 5.29 -13.98
CA THR A 104 -6.36 6.74 -13.90
C THR A 104 -5.67 7.28 -12.64
N PRO A 105 -5.34 8.59 -12.56
CA PRO A 105 -4.78 9.17 -11.35
C PRO A 105 -5.63 8.95 -10.10
N SER A 106 -6.96 9.08 -10.20
CA SER A 106 -7.87 8.79 -9.08
C SER A 106 -7.92 7.31 -8.74
N GLY A 107 -7.96 6.43 -9.75
CA GLY A 107 -7.94 4.98 -9.55
C GLY A 107 -6.68 4.52 -8.83
N LEU A 108 -5.51 5.04 -9.21
CA LEU A 108 -4.24 4.77 -8.53
C LEU A 108 -4.29 5.26 -7.07
N ARG A 109 -4.74 6.50 -6.84
CA ARG A 109 -4.82 7.10 -5.51
C ARG A 109 -5.71 6.28 -4.57
N THR A 110 -6.88 5.88 -5.07
CA THR A 110 -7.83 5.01 -4.36
C THR A 110 -7.23 3.64 -4.06
N ALA A 111 -6.59 3.01 -5.05
CA ALA A 111 -5.99 1.69 -4.86
C ALA A 111 -4.86 1.72 -3.82
N VAL A 112 -3.94 2.68 -3.91
CA VAL A 112 -2.83 2.83 -2.96
C VAL A 112 -3.35 3.19 -1.57
N THR A 113 -4.28 4.14 -1.45
CA THR A 113 -4.88 4.52 -0.16
C THR A 113 -5.52 3.31 0.52
N ARG A 114 -6.23 2.47 -0.22
CA ARG A 114 -6.80 1.22 0.31
C ARG A 114 -5.72 0.27 0.84
N ARG A 115 -4.60 0.10 0.13
CA ARG A 115 -3.48 -0.75 0.59
C ARG A 115 -2.89 -0.24 1.90
N VAL A 116 -2.66 1.07 1.97
CA VAL A 116 -2.19 1.72 3.20
C VAL A 116 -3.20 1.48 4.33
N MET A 117 -4.49 1.73 4.13
CA MET A 117 -5.47 1.61 5.22
C MET A 117 -5.70 0.16 5.65
N ARG A 118 -5.45 -0.83 4.79
CA ARG A 118 -5.60 -2.24 5.13
C ARG A 118 -4.32 -2.91 5.63
N ALA A 119 -3.21 -2.17 5.73
CA ALA A 119 -1.90 -2.76 5.99
C ALA A 119 -1.62 -3.93 5.03
N GLU A 120 -1.87 -3.72 3.74
CA GLU A 120 -1.69 -4.72 2.68
C GLU A 120 -0.48 -4.35 1.81
N PRO A 121 0.25 -5.34 1.27
CA PRO A 121 1.37 -5.08 0.36
C PRO A 121 0.94 -4.27 -0.86
N LEU A 122 1.76 -3.30 -1.26
CA LEU A 122 1.57 -2.54 -2.48
C LEU A 122 2.40 -3.15 -3.61
N VAL A 123 1.75 -3.98 -4.41
CA VAL A 123 2.33 -4.51 -5.65
C VAL A 123 1.80 -3.72 -6.83
N VAL A 124 2.71 -3.21 -7.66
CA VAL A 124 2.38 -2.45 -8.87
C VAL A 124 2.92 -3.19 -10.08
N THR A 125 2.16 -3.21 -11.17
CA THR A 125 2.55 -3.87 -12.43
C THR A 125 2.45 -2.90 -13.61
N GLY A 126 3.12 -3.23 -14.70
CA GLY A 126 3.11 -2.50 -15.96
C GLY A 126 4.48 -2.49 -16.63
N ASP A 127 4.52 -2.04 -17.88
CA ASP A 127 5.78 -1.75 -18.56
C ASP A 127 6.25 -0.34 -18.17
N LEU A 128 7.19 -0.23 -17.21
CA LEU A 128 7.61 1.06 -16.64
C LEU A 128 7.93 2.16 -17.66
N PRO A 129 8.64 1.89 -18.76
CA PRO A 129 8.86 2.86 -19.84
C PRO A 129 7.58 3.44 -20.47
N ALA A 130 6.46 2.70 -20.44
CA ALA A 130 5.17 3.11 -20.97
C ALA A 130 4.23 3.69 -19.89
N VAL A 131 4.58 3.59 -18.61
CA VAL A 131 3.78 4.16 -17.52
C VAL A 131 3.82 5.70 -17.62
N PRO A 132 2.67 6.39 -17.55
CA PRO A 132 2.64 7.85 -17.60
C PRO A 132 3.50 8.49 -16.52
N ARG A 133 4.23 9.56 -16.87
CA ARG A 133 5.12 10.25 -15.94
C ARG A 133 4.41 10.70 -14.65
N GLY A 134 3.19 11.23 -14.75
CA GLY A 134 2.40 11.64 -13.57
C GLY A 134 2.08 10.47 -12.64
N THR A 135 1.83 9.27 -13.19
CA THR A 135 1.64 8.04 -12.40
C THR A 135 2.91 7.65 -11.66
N VAL A 136 4.07 7.70 -12.33
CA VAL A 136 5.38 7.46 -11.68
C VAL A 136 5.63 8.48 -10.57
N GLU A 137 5.35 9.76 -10.80
CA GLU A 137 5.49 10.81 -9.79
C GLU A 137 4.60 10.55 -8.56
N MET A 138 3.37 10.07 -8.74
CA MET A 138 2.51 9.67 -7.63
C MET A 138 3.07 8.47 -6.83
N LEU A 139 3.57 7.44 -7.52
CA LEU A 139 4.19 6.28 -6.89
C LEU A 139 5.50 6.62 -6.16
N ARG A 140 6.16 7.70 -6.56
CA ARG A 140 7.38 8.24 -5.92
C ARG A 140 7.11 9.08 -4.67
N ASN A 141 5.89 9.14 -4.17
CA ASN A 141 5.63 9.81 -2.89
C ASN A 141 6.30 9.01 -1.75
N PRO A 142 7.37 9.53 -1.10
CA PRO A 142 8.08 8.79 -0.07
C PRO A 142 7.20 8.49 1.15
N GLU A 143 6.24 9.36 1.47
CA GLU A 143 5.32 9.16 2.59
C GLU A 143 4.44 7.93 2.35
N ILE A 144 4.00 7.67 1.11
CA ILE A 144 3.27 6.43 0.78
C ILE A 144 4.13 5.20 1.05
N GLY A 145 5.40 5.22 0.61
CA GLY A 145 6.32 4.10 0.82
C GLY A 145 6.60 3.82 2.30
N GLU A 146 6.58 4.85 3.15
CA GLU A 146 6.66 4.72 4.62
C GLU A 146 5.37 4.15 5.22
N LEU A 147 4.21 4.66 4.80
CA LEU A 147 2.91 4.26 5.35
C LEU A 147 2.50 2.83 4.99
N VAL A 148 2.86 2.34 3.79
CA VAL A 148 2.68 0.92 3.44
C VAL A 148 3.52 0.04 4.36
N ARG A 149 4.77 0.42 4.61
CA ARG A 149 5.74 -0.33 5.43
C ARG A 149 5.69 0.02 6.92
N ASP A 150 4.58 0.58 7.39
CA ASP A 150 4.40 0.91 8.79
C ASP A 150 4.51 -0.35 9.67
N ARG A 151 5.45 -0.32 10.63
CA ARG A 151 5.82 -1.49 11.45
C ARG A 151 4.72 -1.96 12.39
N ARG A 152 3.71 -1.13 12.66
CA ARG A 152 2.56 -1.55 13.44
C ARG A 152 1.80 -2.68 12.72
N ALA A 153 1.86 -2.71 11.38
CA ALA A 153 1.27 -3.73 10.52
C ALA A 153 -0.21 -4.06 10.83
N ALA A 154 -0.89 -3.14 11.50
CA ALA A 154 -2.28 -3.30 11.91
C ALA A 154 -3.19 -2.64 10.86
N PRO A 155 -4.21 -3.35 10.34
CA PRO A 155 -5.19 -2.75 9.46
C PRO A 155 -6.01 -1.69 10.21
N GLY A 156 -6.50 -0.71 9.46
CA GLY A 156 -7.52 0.22 9.91
C GLY A 156 -8.92 -0.40 9.91
N ALA A 157 -9.88 0.39 10.37
CA ALA A 157 -11.28 0.01 10.43
C ALA A 157 -12.17 1.15 9.91
N GLU A 158 -13.36 0.78 9.46
CA GLU A 158 -14.44 1.71 9.12
C GLU A 158 -14.81 2.53 10.35
N VAL A 159 -14.95 3.84 10.17
CA VAL A 159 -15.44 4.73 11.22
C VAL A 159 -16.95 4.69 11.20
N ASN A 160 -17.58 4.37 12.34
CA ASN A 160 -19.03 4.25 12.49
C ASN A 160 -19.69 3.27 11.50
N GLY A 161 -18.94 2.32 10.95
CA GLY A 161 -19.43 1.39 9.93
C GLY A 161 -19.67 2.02 8.55
N ASP A 162 -19.09 3.19 8.27
CA ASP A 162 -19.08 3.79 6.94
C ASP A 162 -17.96 3.15 6.07
N PRO A 163 -18.30 2.43 4.99
CA PRO A 163 -17.30 1.80 4.11
C PRO A 163 -16.49 2.81 3.29
N GLU A 164 -16.87 4.08 3.25
CA GLU A 164 -16.13 5.14 2.56
C GLU A 164 -15.15 5.88 3.47
N THR A 165 -15.19 5.63 4.79
CA THR A 165 -14.39 6.36 5.77
C THR A 165 -13.66 5.39 6.70
N TYR A 166 -12.34 5.38 6.66
CA TYR A 166 -11.50 4.49 7.47
C TYR A 166 -10.58 5.30 8.38
N SER A 167 -10.27 4.76 9.55
CA SER A 167 -9.16 5.21 10.40
C SER A 167 -8.14 4.10 10.62
N ARG A 168 -6.85 4.43 10.66
CA ARG A 168 -5.76 3.47 10.89
C ARG A 168 -4.71 4.10 11.79
N ALA A 169 -4.45 3.48 12.93
CA ALA A 169 -3.32 3.87 13.76
C ALA A 169 -2.00 3.44 13.10
N ILE A 170 -0.99 4.32 13.13
CA ILE A 170 0.33 4.10 12.53
C ILE A 170 1.44 4.45 13.53
N GLY A 171 2.57 3.75 13.44
CA GLY A 171 3.64 3.87 14.42
C GLY A 171 3.13 3.74 15.86
N GLU A 172 3.74 4.51 16.77
CA GLU A 172 3.35 4.51 18.18
C GLU A 172 2.16 5.42 18.49
N ARG A 173 2.03 6.58 17.80
CA ARG A 173 1.07 7.64 18.14
C ARG A 173 0.38 8.31 16.95
N GLY A 174 0.65 7.87 15.72
CA GLY A 174 0.07 8.50 14.53
C GLY A 174 -1.31 7.93 14.20
N LEU A 175 -2.12 8.72 13.51
CA LEU A 175 -3.42 8.32 13.00
C LEU A 175 -3.55 8.72 11.53
N LEU A 176 -4.01 7.78 10.71
CA LEU A 176 -4.46 8.03 9.36
C LEU A 176 -5.99 8.04 9.32
N VAL A 177 -6.52 8.89 8.46
CA VAL A 177 -7.93 8.88 8.06
C VAL A 177 -7.99 8.86 6.54
N SER A 178 -8.84 8.03 5.97
CA SER A 178 -9.08 8.06 4.53
C SER A 178 -10.55 8.24 4.22
N PHE A 179 -10.82 8.98 3.15
CA PHE A 179 -12.12 9.09 2.52
C PHE A 179 -12.03 8.51 1.11
N THR A 180 -12.97 7.65 0.73
CA THR A 180 -13.09 7.09 -0.63
C THR A 180 -14.46 7.42 -1.19
N ASN A 181 -14.53 8.32 -2.17
CA ASN A 181 -15.78 8.67 -2.81
C ASN A 181 -16.10 7.65 -3.91
N THR A 182 -17.04 6.75 -3.66
CA THR A 182 -17.50 5.76 -4.64
C THR A 182 -18.53 6.32 -5.63
N GLY A 183 -18.97 7.56 -5.42
CA GLY A 183 -19.98 8.23 -6.23
C GLY A 183 -19.44 8.79 -7.57
N PRO A 184 -20.35 9.13 -8.51
CA PRO A 184 -20.00 9.59 -9.85
C PRO A 184 -19.63 11.06 -9.94
N VAL A 185 -19.85 11.82 -8.85
CA VAL A 185 -19.51 13.23 -8.75
C VAL A 185 -18.64 13.43 -7.53
N GLY A 186 -17.72 14.38 -7.64
CA GLY A 186 -16.98 14.77 -6.46
C GLY A 186 -17.93 15.37 -5.39
N ARG A 187 -17.65 15.15 -4.11
CA ARG A 187 -18.33 15.81 -2.99
C ARG A 187 -17.37 16.16 -1.85
N ASP A 188 -17.83 16.94 -0.88
CA ASP A 188 -17.16 17.05 0.41
C ASP A 188 -17.45 15.80 1.24
N MET A 189 -16.44 15.33 1.94
CA MET A 189 -16.52 14.23 2.90
C MET A 189 -15.93 14.73 4.21
N SER A 190 -16.61 14.42 5.31
CA SER A 190 -16.34 14.98 6.62
C SER A 190 -16.40 13.87 7.67
N ILE A 191 -15.61 14.02 8.72
CA ILE A 191 -15.68 13.17 9.91
C ILE A 191 -15.55 14.02 11.18
N PRO A 192 -16.42 13.80 12.17
CA PRO A 192 -16.25 14.42 13.48
C PRO A 192 -14.95 13.91 14.13
N ILE A 193 -14.13 14.81 14.67
CA ILE A 193 -12.89 14.41 15.35
C ILE A 193 -13.16 13.53 16.58
N ALA A 194 -14.34 13.66 17.20
CA ALA A 194 -14.77 12.84 18.32
C ALA A 194 -14.92 11.36 17.93
N ASP A 195 -15.34 11.08 16.68
CA ASP A 195 -15.49 9.71 16.15
C ASP A 195 -14.14 9.03 15.90
N LEU A 196 -13.07 9.83 15.83
CA LEU A 196 -11.69 9.36 15.76
C LEU A 196 -11.08 9.13 17.16
N GLY A 197 -11.87 9.31 18.23
CA GLY A 197 -11.40 9.21 19.61
C GLY A 197 -10.45 10.36 20.01
N LEU A 198 -10.45 11.46 19.25
CA LEU A 198 -9.67 12.64 19.55
C LEU A 198 -10.55 13.60 20.36
N ALA A 199 -10.26 13.73 21.65
CA ALA A 199 -10.99 14.63 22.55
C ALA A 199 -10.15 15.88 22.85
N GLY A 200 -10.81 17.04 22.91
CA GLY A 200 -10.28 18.23 23.57
C GLY A 200 -9.64 19.31 22.68
N ASP A 201 -9.52 19.11 21.37
CA ASP A 201 -8.93 20.10 20.47
C ASP A 201 -9.91 20.47 19.34
N ASP A 202 -10.47 21.67 19.37
CA ASP A 202 -11.25 22.24 18.24
C ASP A 202 -10.40 22.42 16.96
N VAL A 203 -9.09 22.15 17.05
CA VAL A 203 -8.12 22.31 15.98
C VAL A 203 -7.21 21.07 15.92
N VAL A 204 -7.68 20.01 15.27
CA VAL A 204 -6.84 18.85 14.94
C VAL A 204 -6.14 19.12 13.60
N PRO A 205 -4.81 19.31 13.55
CA PRO A 205 -4.10 19.47 12.29
C PRO A 205 -3.97 18.12 11.57
N ALA A 206 -4.13 18.18 10.26
CA ALA A 206 -3.92 17.05 9.36
C ALA A 206 -3.08 17.48 8.15
N ARG A 207 -2.32 16.55 7.59
CA ARG A 207 -1.69 16.70 6.28
C ARG A 207 -2.37 15.75 5.30
N GLU A 208 -2.82 16.29 4.18
CA GLU A 208 -3.27 15.49 3.04
C GLU A 208 -2.02 14.91 2.34
N VAL A 209 -1.88 13.59 2.35
CA VAL A 209 -0.65 12.88 2.00
C VAL A 209 -0.29 13.02 0.52
N TRP A 210 -1.27 13.16 -0.36
CA TRP A 210 -1.02 13.18 -1.80
C TRP A 210 -0.55 14.55 -2.32
N SER A 211 -1.06 15.64 -1.75
CA SER A 211 -0.78 17.02 -2.14
C SER A 211 0.16 17.73 -1.15
N GLY A 212 0.36 17.17 0.04
CA GLY A 212 1.09 17.82 1.14
C GLY A 212 0.31 18.98 1.78
N ARG A 213 -0.92 19.26 1.35
CA ARG A 213 -1.74 20.35 1.87
C ARG A 213 -2.03 20.12 3.35
N ARG A 214 -1.80 21.16 4.17
CA ARG A 214 -2.25 21.18 5.55
C ARG A 214 -3.73 21.51 5.62
N ILE A 215 -4.44 20.75 6.44
CA ILE A 215 -5.86 20.87 6.73
C ILE A 215 -5.97 20.93 8.26
N LYS A 216 -7.04 21.52 8.77
CA LYS A 216 -7.38 21.49 10.18
C LYS A 216 -8.85 21.17 10.31
N ALA A 217 -9.24 20.60 11.44
CA ALA A 217 -10.65 20.55 11.79
C ALA A 217 -11.21 21.97 11.94
N GLU A 218 -12.45 22.17 11.53
CA GLU A 218 -13.24 23.38 11.73
C GLU A 218 -14.58 22.97 12.32
N ASP A 219 -15.01 23.63 13.40
CA ASP A 219 -16.24 23.28 14.15
C ASP A 219 -16.31 21.78 14.55
N GLY A 220 -15.17 21.18 14.87
CA GLY A 220 -15.06 19.76 15.25
C GLY A 220 -15.07 18.77 14.08
N GLU A 221 -15.09 19.25 12.83
CA GLU A 221 -15.18 18.43 11.63
C GLU A 221 -13.88 18.49 10.81
N LEU A 222 -13.34 17.33 10.46
CA LEU A 222 -12.26 17.25 9.47
C LEU A 222 -12.87 17.01 8.08
N THR A 223 -12.89 18.06 7.26
CA THR A 223 -13.55 18.04 5.94
C THR A 223 -12.56 18.11 4.79
N ILE A 224 -12.80 17.32 3.74
CA ILE A 224 -12.06 17.41 2.48
C ILE A 224 -12.93 17.10 1.26
N ARG A 225 -12.72 17.88 0.19
CA ARG A 225 -13.30 17.65 -1.13
C ARG A 225 -12.64 16.45 -1.82
N VAL A 226 -13.41 15.40 -2.14
CA VAL A 226 -12.94 14.19 -2.82
C VAL A 226 -13.59 14.07 -4.21
N GLY A 227 -12.78 13.82 -5.24
CA GLY A 227 -13.25 13.62 -6.62
C GLY A 227 -14.07 12.34 -6.80
N ALA A 228 -14.74 12.19 -7.95
CA ALA A 228 -15.50 10.97 -8.26
C ALA A 228 -14.58 9.75 -8.40
N GLY A 229 -14.91 8.65 -7.74
CA GLY A 229 -14.08 7.43 -7.74
C GLY A 229 -12.69 7.60 -7.11
N ASP A 230 -12.48 8.67 -6.36
CA ASP A 230 -11.17 9.09 -5.85
C ASP A 230 -11.07 8.89 -4.33
N ALA A 231 -9.86 9.05 -3.79
CA ALA A 231 -9.60 8.98 -2.38
C ALA A 231 -8.73 10.14 -1.87
N ALA A 232 -8.95 10.48 -0.61
CA ALA A 232 -8.07 11.30 0.19
C ALA A 232 -7.44 10.44 1.30
N LEU A 233 -6.19 10.75 1.65
CA LEU A 233 -5.49 10.15 2.77
C LEU A 233 -4.92 11.27 3.63
N LEU A 234 -5.40 11.35 4.86
CA LEU A 234 -5.02 12.37 5.83
C LEU A 234 -4.18 11.71 6.91
N ARG A 235 -3.06 12.35 7.25
CA ARG A 235 -2.27 12.02 8.42
C ARG A 235 -2.51 13.07 9.49
N ILE A 236 -2.98 12.64 10.65
CA ILE A 236 -3.21 13.47 11.83
C ILE A 236 -1.93 13.48 12.67
N GLY A 237 -1.54 14.68 13.12
CA GLY A 237 -0.27 14.94 13.83
C GLY A 237 0.74 15.71 13.01
#